data_AF-A0A430C7Z5-F1
#
_entry.id   AF-A0A430C7Z5-F1
#
_cell.length_a   1.000
_cell.length_b   1.000
_cell.length_c   1.000
_cell.angle_alpha   90.00
_cell.angle_beta   90.00
_cell.angle_gamma   90.00
#
_symmetry.space_group_name_H-M   'P 1'
#
loop_
_entity.id
_entity.type
_entity.pdbx_description
1 polymer ?
#
loop_
_entity_poly.entity_id
_entity_poly.type
_entity_poly.pdbx_seq_one_letter_code
_entity_poly.pdbx_strand_id
1 'polypeptide(L)'
;MFDELSRIIRQLDGQKITVTPDIAVDEDGYIDRECPHDDCMFEFKVHDQDWREIVRDEVVFCPFCGHAADAQKWWTTEQIEKIQEQALAQVKGKINQAMRRDADAFNRRQRKGSFITMKMKVDRGFREVVLPASAAEPMRLKLTCEECSCRFAVIGSAFFCPSCGHNSAERVFRQSLETIRASLDAIPAIRSGISDADASENTIRLLTEAGLQNVVMAFQRFAEALYQHQPDPIRVRRNAFQNLPEGSQLWRTAFGKGFDDHLSTSELTELTRIFQQRHLLAHREGIVDVDYISRSGDPTYREGQRLVIRESVVRKALQLVEKLSVGMAADVAPSD
;
A
#
# COMPACT_ATOMS: atom_id res chain seq x y z
N MET A 1 45.57 -12.92 31.41
CA MET A 1 45.94 -12.24 30.14
C MET A 1 44.72 -11.61 29.49
N PHE A 2 43.56 -12.27 29.55
CA PHE A 2 42.28 -11.74 29.09
C PHE A 2 41.30 -11.58 30.25
N ASP A 3 41.81 -11.19 31.41
CA ASP A 3 41.06 -11.26 32.66
C ASP A 3 39.95 -10.19 32.64
N GLU A 4 40.22 -9.03 32.02
CA GLU A 4 39.21 -8.00 31.83
C GLU A 4 38.22 -8.30 30.71
N LEU A 5 38.69 -8.84 29.59
CA LEU A 5 37.80 -9.32 28.53
C LEU A 5 36.82 -10.40 29.06
N SER A 6 37.33 -11.37 29.81
CA SER A 6 36.53 -12.46 30.39
C SER A 6 35.49 -11.94 31.38
N ARG A 7 35.84 -10.90 32.16
CA ARG A 7 34.90 -10.25 33.08
C ARG A 7 33.78 -9.53 32.34
N ILE A 8 34.11 -8.77 31.28
CA ILE A 8 33.09 -8.05 30.50
C ILE A 8 32.16 -9.02 29.79
N ILE A 9 32.66 -10.12 29.21
CA ILE A 9 31.81 -11.14 28.56
C ILE A 9 30.82 -11.74 29.57
N ARG A 10 31.26 -12.07 30.78
CA ARG A 10 30.37 -12.57 31.86
C ARG A 10 29.36 -11.53 32.35
N GLN A 11 29.67 -10.24 32.26
CA GLN A 11 28.74 -9.16 32.63
C GLN A 11 27.69 -8.87 31.55
N LEU A 12 28.00 -9.18 30.28
CA LEU A 12 27.08 -9.05 29.16
C LEU A 12 26.13 -10.25 29.04
N ASP A 13 26.49 -11.39 29.63
CA ASP A 13 25.65 -12.58 29.67
C ASP A 13 24.34 -12.31 30.43
N GLY A 14 23.21 -12.37 29.73
CA GLY A 14 21.88 -12.05 30.28
C GLY A 14 21.51 -10.56 30.38
N GLN A 15 22.38 -9.62 29.98
CA GLN A 15 22.03 -8.19 29.95
C GLN A 15 21.18 -7.84 28.73
N LYS A 16 20.05 -7.14 28.96
CA LYS A 16 19.29 -6.47 27.90
C LYS A 16 19.92 -5.11 27.62
N ILE A 17 20.36 -4.89 26.38
CA ILE A 17 20.86 -3.59 25.92
C ILE A 17 19.68 -2.86 25.30
N THR A 18 19.29 -1.75 25.93
CA THR A 18 18.29 -0.84 25.35
C THR A 18 19.02 0.16 24.46
N VAL A 19 18.84 0.02 23.14
CA VAL A 19 19.21 1.06 22.18
C VAL A 19 17.97 1.89 21.92
N THR A 20 18.09 3.21 22.06
CA THR A 20 17.04 4.13 21.63
C THR A 20 17.35 4.51 20.19
N PRO A 21 16.66 3.94 19.19
CA PRO A 21 16.83 4.37 17.80
C PRO A 21 16.49 5.84 17.66
N ASP A 22 17.33 6.55 16.92
CA ASP A 22 16.96 7.86 16.39
C ASP A 22 16.00 7.63 15.21
N ILE A 23 14.72 7.91 15.41
CA ILE A 23 13.71 7.80 14.35
C ILE A 23 13.88 9.04 13.48
N ALA A 24 14.42 8.85 12.28
CA ALA A 24 14.56 9.93 11.31
C ALA A 24 13.16 10.40 10.91
N VAL A 25 12.89 11.68 11.17
CA VAL A 25 11.73 12.40 10.63
C VAL A 25 12.18 13.01 9.31
N ASP A 26 11.40 12.81 8.24
CA ASP A 26 11.70 13.40 6.94
C ASP A 26 11.38 14.92 6.88
N GLU A 27 11.71 15.55 5.76
CA GLU A 27 11.52 17.00 5.55
C GLU A 27 10.06 17.45 5.69
N ASP A 28 9.11 16.53 5.47
CA ASP A 28 7.67 16.77 5.55
C ASP A 28 7.06 16.40 6.92
N GLY A 29 7.88 15.98 7.90
CA GLY A 29 7.43 15.66 9.24
C GLY A 29 6.93 14.22 9.42
N TYR A 30 7.22 13.30 8.49
CA TYR A 30 6.77 11.92 8.54
C TYR A 30 7.86 10.95 8.99
N ILE A 31 7.43 9.85 9.60
CA ILE A 31 8.27 8.72 10.02
C ILE A 31 7.86 7.44 9.29
N ASP A 32 8.84 6.61 8.95
CA ASP A 32 8.62 5.35 8.25
C ASP A 32 8.19 4.23 9.21
N ARG A 33 7.25 3.42 8.75
CA ARG A 33 6.64 2.28 9.43
C ARG A 33 6.41 1.15 8.45
N GLU A 34 6.43 -0.08 8.96
CA GLU A 34 6.25 -1.29 8.15
C GLU A 34 5.27 -2.23 8.83
N CYS A 35 4.44 -2.91 8.03
CA CYS A 35 3.53 -3.92 8.54
C CYS A 35 4.32 -5.11 9.11
N PRO A 36 4.12 -5.49 10.39
CA PRO A 36 4.84 -6.60 11.01
C PRO A 36 4.36 -7.99 10.55
N HIS A 37 3.41 -8.06 9.62
CA HIS A 37 2.93 -9.32 9.07
C HIS A 37 3.83 -9.75 7.90
N ASP A 38 4.47 -10.91 8.03
CA ASP A 38 5.48 -11.43 7.10
C ASP A 38 4.99 -11.48 5.63
N ASP A 39 3.72 -11.86 5.38
CA ASP A 39 3.19 -11.88 4.00
C ASP A 39 2.88 -10.50 3.42
N CYS A 40 2.87 -9.44 4.24
CA CYS A 40 2.47 -8.10 3.83
C CYS A 40 3.64 -7.13 3.73
N MET A 41 4.39 -6.95 4.83
CA MET A 41 5.56 -6.05 4.94
C MET A 41 5.36 -4.66 4.28
N PHE A 42 4.12 -4.16 4.27
CA PHE A 42 3.78 -2.94 3.56
C PHE A 42 4.37 -1.73 4.30
N GLU A 43 5.22 -0.99 3.61
CA GLU A 43 5.81 0.25 4.12
C GLU A 43 4.86 1.44 3.93
N PHE A 44 4.77 2.26 4.98
CA PHE A 44 4.03 3.50 4.96
C PHE A 44 4.69 4.55 5.86
N LYS A 45 4.25 5.78 5.69
CA LYS A 45 4.66 6.92 6.48
C LYS A 45 3.49 7.45 7.29
N VAL A 46 3.77 7.96 8.47
CA VAL A 46 2.80 8.63 9.36
C VAL A 46 3.42 9.89 9.91
N HIS A 47 2.63 10.97 10.02
CA HIS A 47 3.16 12.23 10.53
C HIS A 47 3.58 12.05 12.00
N ASP A 48 4.78 12.51 12.39
CA ASP A 48 5.36 12.26 13.72
C ASP A 48 4.44 12.75 14.85
N GLN A 49 3.86 13.93 14.68
CA GLN A 49 2.89 14.46 15.64
C GLN A 49 1.66 13.53 15.78
N ASP A 50 1.12 13.05 14.66
CA ASP A 50 -0.10 12.23 14.67
C ASP A 50 0.20 10.84 15.23
N TRP A 51 1.42 10.33 15.04
CA TRP A 51 1.89 9.10 15.68
C TRP A 51 1.90 9.20 17.22
N ARG A 52 2.18 10.40 17.77
CA ARG A 52 2.23 10.62 19.22
C ARG A 52 0.88 11.01 19.81
N GLU A 53 0.05 11.73 19.05
CA GLU A 53 -1.16 12.38 19.56
C GLU A 53 -2.45 11.66 19.15
N ILE A 54 -2.47 10.97 18.01
CA ILE A 54 -3.68 10.39 17.39
C ILE A 54 -3.61 8.86 17.31
N VAL A 55 -2.42 8.30 17.03
CA VAL A 55 -2.22 6.86 16.99
C VAL A 55 -2.15 6.32 18.41
N ARG A 56 -2.87 5.22 18.66
CA ARG A 56 -2.93 4.57 19.98
C ARG A 56 -1.83 3.54 20.10
N ASP A 57 -1.14 3.53 21.24
CA ASP A 57 -0.06 2.57 21.49
C ASP A 57 -0.56 1.11 21.46
N GLU A 58 -1.79 0.87 21.89
CA GLU A 58 -2.37 -0.46 21.97
C GLU A 58 -2.65 -1.08 20.60
N VAL A 59 -2.94 -0.24 19.59
CA VAL A 59 -3.32 -0.72 18.27
C VAL A 59 -3.04 0.30 17.18
N VAL A 60 -2.31 -0.18 16.17
CA VAL A 60 -2.09 0.44 14.87
C VAL A 60 -2.56 -0.54 13.82
N PHE A 61 -3.07 -0.02 12.71
CA PHE A 61 -3.57 -0.82 11.59
C PHE A 61 -2.68 -0.64 10.36
N CYS A 62 -2.48 -1.72 9.60
CA CYS A 62 -1.77 -1.64 8.34
C CYS A 62 -2.64 -0.89 7.32
N PRO A 63 -2.16 0.19 6.68
CA PRO A 63 -2.94 0.91 5.68
C PRO A 63 -3.35 0.05 4.49
N PHE A 64 -2.62 -1.03 4.20
CA PHE A 64 -2.91 -1.91 3.08
C PHE A 64 -3.81 -3.10 3.48
N CYS A 65 -3.33 -3.99 4.36
CA CYS A 65 -4.04 -5.25 4.67
C CYS A 65 -4.96 -5.18 5.90
N GLY A 66 -4.89 -4.10 6.70
CA GLY A 66 -5.67 -3.96 7.93
C GLY A 66 -5.18 -4.78 9.11
N HIS A 67 -4.01 -5.45 9.02
CA HIS A 67 -3.39 -6.14 10.16
C HIS A 67 -3.25 -5.18 11.35
N ALA A 68 -3.61 -5.66 12.54
CA ALA A 68 -3.63 -4.88 13.78
C ALA A 68 -2.55 -5.37 14.75
N ALA A 69 -1.70 -4.46 15.20
CA ALA A 69 -0.62 -4.76 16.14
C ALA A 69 -0.29 -3.51 16.98
N ASP A 70 0.31 -3.69 18.16
CA ASP A 70 0.77 -2.59 19.01
C ASP A 70 1.83 -1.73 18.31
N ALA A 71 1.90 -0.44 18.67
CA ALA A 71 2.75 0.55 17.99
C ALA A 71 4.26 0.21 18.01
N GLN A 72 4.70 -0.63 18.95
CA GLN A 72 6.12 -1.00 19.08
C GLN A 72 6.57 -2.06 18.06
N LYS A 73 5.66 -2.63 17.26
CA LYS A 73 5.99 -3.64 16.25
C LYS A 73 6.20 -3.09 14.84
N TRP A 74 5.93 -1.81 14.62
CA TRP A 74 5.85 -1.22 13.27
C TRP A 74 7.18 -0.63 12.78
N TRP A 75 8.30 -1.28 13.13
CA TRP A 75 9.62 -0.85 12.67
C TRP A 75 9.87 -1.36 11.25
N THR A 76 10.50 -0.55 10.41
CA THR A 76 10.94 -1.02 9.10
C THR A 76 12.08 -2.01 9.26
N THR A 77 12.24 -2.89 8.27
CA THR A 77 13.37 -3.84 8.23
C THR A 77 14.71 -3.09 8.32
N GLU A 78 14.87 -1.98 7.60
CA GLU A 78 16.07 -1.13 7.65
C GLU A 78 16.30 -0.53 9.06
N GLN A 79 15.25 -0.08 9.75
CA GLN A 79 15.36 0.43 11.11
C GLN A 79 15.83 -0.66 12.07
N ILE A 80 15.29 -1.88 11.95
CA ILE A 80 15.70 -3.04 12.77
C ILE A 80 17.18 -3.36 12.52
N GLU A 81 17.62 -3.41 11.27
CA GLU A 81 19.02 -3.66 10.91
C GLU A 81 19.95 -2.61 11.53
N LYS A 82 19.61 -1.32 11.38
CA LYS A 82 20.40 -0.22 11.97
C LYS A 82 20.46 -0.29 13.50
N ILE A 83 19.35 -0.65 14.16
CA ILE A 83 19.32 -0.86 15.61
C ILE A 83 20.25 -2.01 16.01
N GLN A 84 20.22 -3.13 15.27
CA GLN A 84 21.08 -4.27 15.52
C GLN A 84 22.55 -3.91 15.34
N GLU A 85 22.90 -3.17 14.29
CA GLU A 85 24.26 -2.68 14.06
C GLU A 85 24.75 -1.78 15.20
N GLN A 86 23.92 -0.83 15.64
CA GLN A 86 24.23 0.06 16.76
C GLN A 86 24.40 -0.72 18.08
N ALA A 87 23.52 -1.69 18.35
CA ALA A 87 23.63 -2.56 19.51
C ALA A 87 24.94 -3.37 19.49
N LEU A 88 25.27 -3.97 18.35
CA LEU A 88 26.53 -4.69 18.15
C LEU A 88 27.74 -3.77 18.28
N ALA A 89 27.66 -2.53 17.78
CA ALA A 89 28.73 -1.53 17.92
C ALA A 89 28.96 -1.13 19.39
N GLN A 90 27.90 -0.97 20.19
CA GLN A 90 28.04 -0.67 21.62
C GLN A 90 28.71 -1.83 22.38
N VAL A 91 28.37 -3.08 22.05
CA VAL A 91 29.01 -4.27 22.63
C VAL A 91 30.48 -4.36 22.19
N LYS A 92 30.75 -4.21 20.88
CA LYS A 92 32.11 -4.17 20.33
C LYS A 92 32.95 -3.07 20.97
N GLY A 93 32.36 -1.91 21.26
CA GLY A 93 33.02 -0.81 21.99
C GLY A 93 33.50 -1.23 23.38
N LYS A 94 32.65 -1.88 24.17
CA LYS A 94 32.99 -2.39 25.51
C LYS A 94 34.09 -3.46 25.46
N ILE A 95 33.99 -4.40 24.50
CA ILE A 95 34.97 -5.46 24.29
C ILE A 95 36.33 -4.90 23.87
N ASN A 96 36.34 -3.98 22.90
CA ASN A 96 37.57 -3.33 22.41
C ASN A 96 38.28 -2.53 23.51
N GLN A 97 37.54 -1.88 24.41
CA GLN A 97 38.12 -1.19 25.55
C GLN A 97 38.75 -2.17 26.55
N ALA A 98 38.11 -3.30 26.85
CA ALA A 98 38.71 -4.35 27.70
C ALA A 98 39.97 -4.95 27.08
N MET A 99 39.94 -5.29 25.79
CA MET A 99 41.12 -5.82 25.06
C MET A 99 42.29 -4.82 25.06
N ARG A 100 42.03 -3.53 24.92
CA ARG A 100 43.06 -2.49 25.03
C ARG A 100 43.69 -2.43 26.42
N ARG A 101 42.87 -2.50 27.48
CA ARG A 101 43.36 -2.52 28.87
C ARG A 101 44.21 -3.75 29.17
N ASP A 102 43.79 -4.92 28.68
CA ASP A 102 44.55 -6.17 28.78
C ASP A 102 45.88 -6.08 28.00
N ALA A 103 45.87 -5.50 26.79
CA ALA A 103 47.07 -5.27 25.98
C ALA A 103 48.05 -4.29 26.65
N ASP A 104 47.57 -3.19 27.21
CA ASP A 104 48.38 -2.22 27.94
C ASP A 104 48.98 -2.82 29.20
N ALA A 105 48.20 -3.60 29.97
CA ALA A 105 48.66 -4.30 31.16
C ALA A 105 49.75 -5.34 30.82
N PHE A 106 49.59 -6.06 29.71
CA PHE A 106 50.60 -7.00 29.20
C PHE A 106 51.88 -6.28 28.80
N ASN A 107 51.78 -5.20 28.03
CA ASN A 107 52.93 -4.41 27.57
C ASN A 107 53.70 -3.77 28.75
N ARG A 108 53.02 -3.36 29.84
CA ARG A 108 53.67 -2.82 31.05
C ARG A 108 54.40 -3.87 31.89
N ARG A 109 54.01 -5.15 31.81
CA ARG A 109 54.63 -6.26 32.57
C ARG A 109 55.88 -6.83 31.91
N GLN A 110 56.24 -6.37 30.71
CA GLN A 110 57.48 -6.75 30.04
C GLN A 110 58.69 -6.09 30.71
N ARG A 111 59.68 -6.89 31.15
CA ARG A 111 60.93 -6.39 31.75
C ARG A 111 61.81 -5.74 30.67
N LYS A 112 62.34 -4.54 30.94
CA LYS A 112 63.36 -3.88 30.10
C LYS A 112 64.65 -4.72 30.14
N GLY A 113 64.90 -5.53 29.10
CA GLY A 113 66.09 -6.38 29.00
C GLY A 113 65.90 -7.77 28.35
N SER A 114 64.70 -8.12 27.89
CA SER A 114 64.45 -9.36 27.15
C SER A 114 65.03 -9.30 25.72
N PHE A 115 65.77 -10.33 25.30
CA PHE A 115 66.31 -10.50 23.93
C PHE A 115 65.22 -10.67 22.85
N ILE A 116 63.95 -10.84 23.23
CA ILE A 116 62.80 -10.90 22.32
C ILE A 116 61.73 -9.92 22.83
N THR A 117 61.42 -8.90 22.03
CA THR A 117 60.39 -7.90 22.32
C THR A 117 59.11 -8.24 21.56
N MET A 118 58.07 -8.69 22.27
CA MET A 118 56.73 -8.88 21.69
C MET A 118 55.85 -7.67 22.05
N LYS A 119 55.45 -6.90 21.04
CA LYS A 119 54.47 -5.81 21.18
C LYS A 119 53.15 -6.27 20.61
N MET A 120 52.08 -6.21 21.40
CA MET A 120 50.73 -6.49 20.91
C MET A 120 50.06 -5.19 20.47
N LYS A 121 49.71 -5.10 19.18
CA LYS A 121 48.99 -3.97 18.59
C LYS A 121 47.60 -4.44 18.16
N VAL A 122 46.57 -3.73 18.59
CA VAL A 122 45.18 -3.98 18.19
C VAL A 122 44.81 -2.96 17.11
N ASP A 123 44.75 -3.39 15.85
CA ASP A 123 44.28 -2.55 14.74
C ASP A 123 42.74 -2.52 14.71
N ARG A 124 42.17 -1.34 14.42
CA ARG A 124 40.74 -1.13 14.23
C ARG A 124 40.40 -1.34 12.75
N GLY A 125 39.34 -2.08 12.45
CA GLY A 125 38.73 -2.08 11.13
C GLY A 125 37.21 -2.08 11.24
N PHE A 126 36.58 -0.98 10.83
CA PHE A 126 35.27 -0.95 10.18
C PHE A 126 35.17 0.39 9.44
N ARG A 127 34.94 0.32 8.12
CA ARG A 127 34.54 1.46 7.28
C ARG A 127 33.05 1.31 7.04
N GLU A 128 32.28 2.31 7.45
CA GLU A 128 30.89 2.48 7.07
C GLU A 128 30.87 2.91 5.59
N VAL A 129 30.09 2.19 4.78
CA VAL A 129 29.65 2.66 3.47
C VAL A 129 28.18 3.00 3.64
N VAL A 130 27.88 4.29 3.64
CA VAL A 130 26.50 4.78 3.53
C VAL A 130 26.23 5.01 2.05
N LEU A 131 25.27 4.27 1.49
CA LEU A 131 24.67 4.57 0.18
C LEU A 131 23.36 5.35 0.41
N PRO A 132 23.00 6.34 -0.44
CA PRO A 132 21.93 7.29 -0.12
C PRO A 132 20.54 6.82 -0.60
N ALA A 133 19.55 6.98 0.28
CA ALA A 133 18.11 6.73 0.12
C ALA A 133 17.38 7.72 -0.82
N SER A 134 17.99 8.09 -1.95
CA SER A 134 17.50 9.22 -2.78
C SER A 134 16.56 8.86 -3.94
N ALA A 135 15.90 7.69 -3.93
CA ALA A 135 15.09 7.23 -5.06
C ALA A 135 13.61 6.90 -4.76
N ALA A 136 13.09 7.13 -3.54
CA ALA A 136 11.72 6.78 -3.16
C ALA A 136 10.75 7.97 -2.95
N GLU A 137 11.25 9.21 -2.98
CA GLU A 137 10.50 10.42 -2.60
C GLU A 137 9.32 10.82 -3.50
N PRO A 138 9.36 10.76 -4.85
CA PRO A 138 8.37 11.49 -5.66
C PRO A 138 6.97 10.88 -5.78
N MET A 139 6.69 9.71 -5.20
CA MET A 139 5.43 8.99 -5.41
C MET A 139 4.73 8.57 -4.11
N ARG A 140 4.84 9.39 -3.06
CA ARG A 140 4.09 9.18 -1.83
C ARG A 140 2.75 9.92 -1.88
N LEU A 141 1.66 9.17 -1.94
CA LEU A 141 0.32 9.71 -1.82
C LEU A 141 0.10 10.13 -0.36
N LYS A 142 0.06 11.44 -0.10
CA LYS A 142 -0.26 12.00 1.22
C LYS A 142 -1.77 11.99 1.45
N LEU A 143 -2.19 11.45 2.58
CA LEU A 143 -3.57 11.21 2.94
C LEU A 143 -3.88 11.79 4.32
N THR A 144 -5.13 12.13 4.53
CA THR A 144 -5.67 12.54 5.83
C THR A 144 -6.97 11.77 6.05
N CYS A 145 -7.10 11.11 7.20
CA CYS A 145 -8.30 10.36 7.53
C CYS A 145 -9.47 11.31 7.84
N GLU A 146 -10.63 11.03 7.27
CA GLU A 146 -11.89 11.72 7.48
C GLU A 146 -12.48 11.51 8.89
N GLU A 147 -12.17 10.38 9.56
CA GLU A 147 -12.71 10.06 10.89
C GLU A 147 -11.84 10.61 12.03
N CYS A 148 -10.53 10.41 11.97
CA CYS A 148 -9.62 10.77 13.06
C CYS A 148 -8.56 11.81 12.69
N SER A 149 -8.60 12.35 11.46
CA SER A 149 -7.65 13.36 10.95
C SER A 149 -6.19 12.93 10.92
N CYS A 150 -5.87 11.65 11.17
CA CYS A 150 -4.51 11.13 11.07
C CYS A 150 -3.96 11.30 9.65
N ARG A 151 -2.77 11.91 9.55
CA ARG A 151 -2.02 12.14 8.32
C ARG A 151 -1.00 11.03 8.11
N PHE A 152 -1.06 10.40 6.95
CA PHE A 152 -0.19 9.29 6.58
C PHE A 152 0.09 9.33 5.08
N ALA A 153 1.14 8.65 4.63
CA ALA A 153 1.50 8.59 3.23
C ALA A 153 1.90 7.16 2.84
N VAL A 154 1.57 6.76 1.62
CA VAL A 154 1.86 5.43 1.09
C VAL A 154 2.37 5.51 -0.34
N ILE A 155 3.07 4.46 -0.78
CA ILE A 155 3.29 4.21 -2.20
C ILE A 155 2.18 3.29 -2.69
N GLY A 156 1.42 3.73 -3.70
CA GLY A 156 0.26 2.99 -4.21
C GLY A 156 -1.04 3.34 -3.48
N SER A 157 -1.80 2.33 -3.05
CA SER A 157 -3.15 2.50 -2.47
C SER A 157 -3.18 2.22 -0.98
N ALA A 158 -4.04 2.94 -0.24
CA ALA A 158 -4.30 2.71 1.17
C ALA A 158 -5.79 2.49 1.43
N PHE A 159 -6.11 1.33 1.98
CA PHE A 159 -7.47 0.89 2.29
C PHE A 159 -7.91 1.30 3.69
N PHE A 160 -7.00 1.33 4.66
CA PHE A 160 -7.31 1.57 6.06
C PHE A 160 -6.55 2.78 6.61
N CYS A 161 -7.14 3.48 7.56
CA CYS A 161 -6.41 4.46 8.37
C CYS A 161 -5.50 3.73 9.37
N PRO A 162 -4.20 4.11 9.49
CA PRO A 162 -3.30 3.45 10.44
C PRO A 162 -3.64 3.71 11.91
N SER A 163 -4.35 4.78 12.24
CA SER A 163 -4.78 5.07 13.62
C SER A 163 -6.09 4.37 14.00
N CYS A 164 -7.17 4.64 13.26
CA CYS A 164 -8.50 4.19 13.66
C CYS A 164 -8.99 2.94 12.92
N GLY A 165 -8.27 2.47 11.90
CA GLY A 165 -8.68 1.33 11.07
C GLY A 165 -9.86 1.63 10.13
N HIS A 166 -10.30 2.89 10.01
CA HIS A 166 -11.40 3.25 9.12
C HIS A 166 -11.07 2.92 7.67
N ASN A 167 -11.98 2.15 7.02
CA ASN A 167 -11.91 1.83 5.59
C ASN A 167 -12.82 2.77 4.81
N SER A 168 -12.21 3.77 4.19
CA SER A 168 -12.94 4.76 3.41
C SER A 168 -13.21 4.25 2.01
N ALA A 169 -14.43 3.78 1.78
CA ALA A 169 -14.84 3.29 0.48
C ALA A 169 -14.71 4.36 -0.62
N GLU A 170 -14.99 5.63 -0.28
CA GLU A 170 -14.88 6.75 -1.22
C GLU A 170 -13.41 7.05 -1.58
N ARG A 171 -12.51 7.13 -0.58
CA ARG A 171 -11.08 7.34 -0.82
C ARG A 171 -10.49 6.18 -1.63
N VAL A 172 -10.79 4.94 -1.23
CA VAL A 172 -10.32 3.74 -1.92
C VAL A 172 -10.81 3.71 -3.37
N PHE A 173 -12.06 4.09 -3.60
CA PHE A 173 -12.62 4.20 -4.93
C PHE A 173 -11.85 5.21 -5.79
N ARG A 174 -11.64 6.44 -5.29
CA ARG A 174 -10.85 7.47 -6.00
C ARG A 174 -9.44 7.00 -6.32
N GLN A 175 -8.72 6.46 -5.34
CA GLN A 175 -7.38 5.89 -5.53
C GLN A 175 -7.35 4.78 -6.58
N SER A 176 -8.38 3.92 -6.60
CA SER A 176 -8.50 2.86 -7.59
C SER A 176 -8.64 3.42 -9.00
N LEU A 177 -9.48 4.44 -9.20
CA LEU A 177 -9.64 5.07 -10.52
C LEU A 177 -8.34 5.75 -10.98
N GLU A 178 -7.64 6.45 -10.09
CA GLU A 178 -6.34 7.07 -10.36
C GLU A 178 -5.26 6.04 -10.74
N THR A 179 -5.19 4.94 -10.00
CA THR A 179 -4.26 3.83 -10.28
C THR A 179 -4.52 3.21 -11.66
N ILE A 180 -5.80 3.04 -12.03
CA ILE A 180 -6.17 2.52 -13.35
C ILE A 180 -5.77 3.53 -14.43
N ARG A 181 -6.00 4.84 -14.24
CA ARG A 181 -5.55 5.88 -15.18
C ARG A 181 -4.04 5.84 -15.37
N ALA A 182 -3.27 5.84 -14.28
CA ALA A 182 -1.81 5.76 -14.33
C ALA A 182 -1.32 4.49 -15.06
N SER A 183 -1.99 3.36 -14.85
CA SER A 183 -1.69 2.10 -15.55
C SER A 183 -1.92 2.21 -17.06
N LEU A 184 -3.01 2.88 -17.49
CA LEU A 184 -3.27 3.13 -18.91
C LEU A 184 -2.27 4.14 -19.50
N ASP A 185 -1.90 5.18 -18.75
CA ASP A 185 -0.92 6.18 -19.19
C ASP A 185 0.48 5.58 -19.34
N ALA A 186 0.79 4.47 -18.66
CA ALA A 186 2.03 3.72 -18.79
C ALA A 186 2.10 2.82 -20.04
N ILE A 187 1.00 2.61 -20.78
CA ILE A 187 0.96 1.73 -21.96
C ILE A 187 2.04 2.05 -23.01
N PRO A 188 2.30 3.32 -23.38
CA PRO A 188 3.37 3.64 -24.33
C PRO A 188 4.76 3.23 -23.82
N ALA A 189 5.03 3.42 -22.53
CA ALA A 189 6.29 3.04 -21.91
C ALA A 189 6.46 1.51 -21.88
N ILE A 190 5.41 0.77 -21.55
CA ILE A 190 5.38 -0.70 -21.62
C ILE A 190 5.66 -1.17 -23.04
N ARG A 191 5.02 -0.54 -24.04
CA ARG A 191 5.18 -0.87 -25.45
C ARG A 191 6.63 -0.72 -25.92
N SER A 192 7.32 0.34 -25.48
CA SER A 192 8.73 0.58 -25.81
C SER A 192 9.72 -0.19 -24.94
N GLY A 193 9.34 -0.56 -23.73
CA GLY A 193 10.22 -1.18 -22.73
C GLY A 193 10.34 -2.70 -22.86
N ILE A 194 9.32 -3.35 -23.44
CA ILE A 194 9.34 -4.80 -23.71
C ILE A 194 9.79 -5.03 -25.15
N SER A 195 10.96 -5.67 -25.31
CA SER A 195 11.56 -5.91 -26.62
C SER A 195 10.81 -6.92 -27.48
N ASP A 196 10.16 -7.90 -26.85
CA ASP A 196 9.35 -8.90 -27.54
C ASP A 196 7.94 -8.36 -27.81
N ALA A 197 7.56 -8.29 -29.09
CA ALA A 197 6.30 -7.67 -29.50
C ALA A 197 5.08 -8.44 -28.97
N ASP A 198 5.14 -9.77 -28.94
CA ASP A 198 4.05 -10.61 -28.47
C ASP A 198 3.87 -10.50 -26.94
N ALA A 199 4.96 -10.51 -26.16
CA ALA A 199 4.92 -10.25 -24.73
C ALA A 199 4.38 -8.85 -24.42
N SER A 200 4.75 -7.85 -25.22
CA SER A 200 4.30 -6.47 -25.08
C SER A 200 2.79 -6.35 -25.28
N GLU A 201 2.26 -6.86 -26.39
CA GLU A 201 0.82 -6.82 -26.68
C GLU A 201 0.00 -7.68 -25.71
N ASN A 202 0.53 -8.83 -25.28
CA ASN A 202 -0.12 -9.65 -24.24
C ASN A 202 -0.20 -8.91 -22.90
N THR A 203 0.86 -8.21 -22.49
CA THR A 203 0.89 -7.43 -21.25
C THR A 203 -0.12 -6.28 -21.32
N ILE A 204 -0.17 -5.56 -22.44
CA ILE A 204 -1.13 -4.47 -22.66
C ILE A 204 -2.57 -4.99 -22.60
N ARG A 205 -2.87 -6.14 -23.24
CA ARG A 205 -4.19 -6.77 -23.17
C ARG A 205 -4.58 -7.11 -21.73
N LEU A 206 -3.69 -7.77 -20.98
CA LEU A 206 -3.97 -8.14 -19.59
C LEU A 206 -4.22 -6.90 -18.72
N LEU A 207 -3.44 -5.84 -18.94
CA LEU A 207 -3.59 -4.57 -18.24
C LEU A 207 -4.94 -3.89 -18.55
N THR A 208 -5.36 -3.86 -19.82
CA THR A 208 -6.65 -3.23 -20.19
C THR A 208 -7.85 -4.06 -19.71
N GLU A 209 -7.79 -5.38 -19.82
CA GLU A 209 -8.84 -6.29 -19.30
C GLU A 209 -8.96 -6.17 -17.77
N ALA A 210 -7.83 -6.20 -17.05
CA ALA A 210 -7.80 -6.00 -15.60
C ALA A 210 -8.30 -4.60 -15.21
N GLY A 211 -7.91 -3.56 -15.95
CA GLY A 211 -8.39 -2.20 -15.76
C GLY A 211 -9.92 -2.11 -15.80
N LEU A 212 -10.56 -2.71 -16.82
CA LEU A 212 -12.02 -2.75 -16.93
C LEU A 212 -12.68 -3.48 -15.75
N GLN A 213 -12.13 -4.63 -15.35
CA GLN A 213 -12.64 -5.39 -14.21
C GLN A 213 -12.53 -4.57 -12.92
N ASN A 214 -11.40 -3.90 -12.70
CA ASN A 214 -11.13 -3.11 -11.50
C ASN A 214 -12.05 -1.87 -11.40
N VAL A 215 -12.37 -1.21 -12.52
CA VAL A 215 -13.36 -0.10 -12.52
C VAL A 215 -14.71 -0.57 -11.96
N VAL A 216 -15.22 -1.70 -12.45
CA VAL A 216 -16.52 -2.24 -12.00
C VAL A 216 -16.47 -2.71 -10.56
N MET A 217 -15.35 -3.31 -10.12
CA MET A 217 -15.20 -3.74 -8.73
C MET A 217 -15.11 -2.56 -7.75
N ALA A 218 -14.37 -1.51 -8.12
CA ALA A 218 -14.29 -0.28 -7.34
C ALA A 218 -15.67 0.37 -7.22
N PHE A 219 -16.40 0.50 -8.33
CA PHE A 219 -17.77 1.00 -8.32
C PHE A 219 -18.71 0.18 -7.42
N GLN A 220 -18.64 -1.16 -7.50
CA GLN A 220 -19.47 -2.03 -6.65
C GLN A 220 -19.25 -1.75 -5.17
N ARG A 221 -17.98 -1.67 -4.72
CA ARG A 221 -17.64 -1.43 -3.32
C ARG A 221 -18.08 -0.04 -2.87
N PHE A 222 -17.86 0.97 -3.72
CA PHE A 222 -18.32 2.34 -3.49
C PHE A 222 -19.84 2.43 -3.34
N ALA A 223 -20.59 1.87 -4.29
CA ALA A 223 -22.04 1.88 -4.27
C ALA A 223 -22.60 1.14 -3.04
N GLU A 224 -22.06 -0.02 -2.69
CA GLU A 224 -22.46 -0.75 -1.47
C GLU A 224 -22.23 0.06 -0.20
N ALA A 225 -21.09 0.76 -0.09
CA ALA A 225 -20.76 1.56 1.08
C ALA A 225 -21.68 2.79 1.22
N LEU A 226 -21.92 3.51 0.13
CA LEU A 226 -22.86 4.62 0.15
C LEU A 226 -24.30 4.15 0.44
N TYR A 227 -24.71 3.01 -0.12
CA TYR A 227 -26.06 2.47 0.10
C TYR A 227 -26.36 2.14 1.56
N GLN A 228 -25.34 1.90 2.40
CA GLN A 228 -25.52 1.68 3.84
C GLN A 228 -26.04 2.92 4.58
N HIS A 229 -25.95 4.11 3.98
CA HIS A 229 -26.44 5.37 4.56
C HIS A 229 -27.94 5.60 4.32
N GLN A 230 -28.64 4.66 3.68
CA GLN A 230 -30.08 4.77 3.47
C GLN A 230 -30.86 4.75 4.81
N PRO A 231 -32.07 5.35 4.87
CA PRO A 231 -32.84 5.44 6.11
C PRO A 231 -33.23 4.10 6.75
N ASP A 232 -33.49 3.07 5.92
CA ASP A 232 -33.85 1.72 6.39
C ASP A 232 -32.96 0.66 5.70
N PRO A 233 -31.92 0.15 6.39
CA PRO A 233 -30.94 -0.75 5.78
C PRO A 233 -31.53 -2.11 5.37
N ILE A 234 -31.84 -2.27 4.08
CA ILE A 234 -32.28 -3.55 3.52
C ILE A 234 -31.06 -4.38 3.11
N ARG A 235 -31.09 -5.69 3.41
CA ARG A 235 -30.06 -6.62 2.94
C ARG A 235 -30.19 -6.84 1.44
N VAL A 236 -29.22 -6.34 0.69
CA VAL A 236 -29.14 -6.52 -0.77
C VAL A 236 -28.38 -7.79 -1.14
N ARG A 237 -28.70 -8.41 -2.28
CA ARG A 237 -27.90 -9.53 -2.79
C ARG A 237 -26.48 -9.08 -3.13
N ARG A 238 -25.54 -10.03 -3.11
CA ARG A 238 -24.17 -9.79 -3.57
C ARG A 238 -24.16 -9.32 -5.03
N ASN A 239 -23.32 -8.32 -5.34
CA ASN A 239 -23.10 -7.79 -6.68
C ASN A 239 -24.35 -7.15 -7.33
N ALA A 240 -25.33 -6.68 -6.54
CA ALA A 240 -26.52 -6.04 -7.10
C ALA A 240 -26.18 -4.78 -7.92
N PHE A 241 -25.21 -3.98 -7.49
CA PHE A 241 -24.77 -2.77 -8.22
C PHE A 241 -23.94 -3.06 -9.49
N GLN A 242 -23.54 -4.31 -9.75
CA GLN A 242 -23.01 -4.72 -11.06
C GLN A 242 -24.12 -4.98 -12.08
N ASN A 243 -25.36 -5.09 -11.64
CA ASN A 243 -26.53 -5.12 -12.50
C ASN A 243 -27.16 -3.73 -12.51
N LEU A 244 -26.79 -2.87 -13.47
CA LEU A 244 -27.16 -1.44 -13.45
C LEU A 244 -28.67 -1.18 -13.34
N PRO A 245 -29.57 -1.91 -14.05
CA PRO A 245 -31.01 -1.76 -13.83
C PRO A 245 -31.45 -2.05 -12.39
N GLU A 246 -30.97 -3.16 -11.81
CA GLU A 246 -31.28 -3.54 -10.43
C GLU A 246 -30.69 -2.53 -9.43
N GLY A 247 -29.43 -2.16 -9.61
CA GLY A 247 -28.73 -1.16 -8.81
C GLY A 247 -29.42 0.21 -8.86
N SER A 248 -29.84 0.66 -10.04
CA SER A 248 -30.57 1.92 -10.22
C SER A 248 -31.91 1.90 -9.49
N GLN A 249 -32.65 0.79 -9.57
CA GLN A 249 -33.93 0.65 -8.86
C GLN A 249 -33.77 0.63 -7.34
N LEU A 250 -32.73 -0.05 -6.84
CA LEU A 250 -32.37 -0.04 -5.42
C LEU A 250 -32.02 1.38 -4.97
N TRP A 251 -31.22 2.09 -5.75
CA TRP A 251 -30.84 3.48 -5.47
C TRP A 251 -32.06 4.40 -5.43
N ARG A 252 -32.94 4.29 -6.42
CA ARG A 252 -34.18 5.07 -6.52
C ARG A 252 -35.11 4.84 -5.35
N THR A 253 -35.19 3.60 -4.87
CA THR A 253 -36.02 3.26 -3.70
C THR A 253 -35.44 3.87 -2.42
N ALA A 254 -34.12 3.90 -2.28
CA ALA A 254 -33.44 4.40 -1.09
C ALA A 254 -33.36 5.94 -1.02
N PHE A 255 -33.05 6.59 -2.14
CA PHE A 255 -32.69 8.02 -2.19
C PHE A 255 -33.56 8.85 -3.15
N GLY A 256 -34.59 8.25 -3.77
CA GLY A 256 -35.54 8.93 -4.66
C GLY A 256 -35.05 9.15 -6.10
N LYS A 257 -33.77 8.91 -6.39
CA LYS A 257 -33.15 9.07 -7.72
C LYS A 257 -32.50 7.78 -8.20
N GLY A 258 -32.55 7.54 -9.51
CA GLY A 258 -31.87 6.43 -10.17
C GLY A 258 -30.61 6.89 -10.90
N PHE A 259 -29.91 5.94 -11.53
CA PHE A 259 -28.71 6.25 -12.31
C PHE A 259 -29.00 7.10 -13.55
N ASP A 260 -30.23 7.02 -14.07
CA ASP A 260 -30.74 7.83 -15.19
C ASP A 260 -30.98 9.31 -14.82
N ASP A 261 -30.97 9.66 -13.54
CA ASP A 261 -30.96 11.06 -13.09
C ASP A 261 -29.56 11.69 -13.20
N HIS A 262 -28.50 10.88 -13.36
CA HIS A 262 -27.09 11.32 -13.38
C HIS A 262 -26.39 11.09 -14.72
N LEU A 263 -26.82 10.08 -15.47
CA LEU A 263 -26.30 9.72 -16.78
C LEU A 263 -27.38 9.86 -17.85
N SER A 264 -27.01 10.37 -19.02
CA SER A 264 -27.91 10.38 -20.17
C SER A 264 -28.23 8.96 -20.63
N THR A 265 -29.30 8.78 -21.40
CA THR A 265 -29.67 7.47 -21.95
C THR A 265 -28.54 6.83 -22.75
N SER A 266 -27.78 7.60 -23.52
CA SER A 266 -26.64 7.09 -24.28
C SER A 266 -25.49 6.66 -23.36
N GLU A 267 -25.19 7.46 -22.33
CA GLU A 267 -24.15 7.15 -21.35
C GLU A 267 -24.50 5.89 -20.55
N LEU A 268 -25.75 5.73 -20.13
CA LEU A 268 -26.21 4.54 -19.40
C LEU A 268 -26.20 3.28 -20.28
N THR A 269 -26.54 3.41 -21.57
CA THR A 269 -26.45 2.31 -22.54
C THR A 269 -25.00 1.87 -22.70
N GLU A 270 -24.08 2.82 -22.83
CA GLU A 270 -22.64 2.55 -22.95
C GLU A 270 -22.06 1.93 -21.67
N LEU A 271 -22.42 2.45 -20.50
CA LEU A 271 -22.03 1.87 -19.21
C LEU A 271 -22.57 0.46 -19.02
N THR A 272 -23.81 0.21 -19.44
CA THR A 272 -24.43 -1.12 -19.43
C THR A 272 -23.62 -2.10 -20.27
N ARG A 273 -23.24 -1.72 -21.49
CA ARG A 273 -22.38 -2.55 -22.34
C ARG A 273 -21.05 -2.87 -21.67
N ILE A 274 -20.39 -1.88 -21.08
CA ILE A 274 -19.13 -2.05 -20.35
C ILE A 274 -19.27 -3.06 -19.19
N PHE A 275 -20.35 -2.97 -18.41
CA PHE A 275 -20.59 -3.90 -17.29
C PHE A 275 -20.87 -5.33 -17.79
N GLN A 276 -21.57 -5.48 -18.92
CA GLN A 276 -21.74 -6.79 -19.57
C GLN A 276 -20.40 -7.33 -20.11
N GLN A 277 -19.53 -6.49 -20.67
CA GLN A 277 -18.19 -6.91 -21.10
C GLN A 277 -17.35 -7.44 -19.93
N ARG A 278 -17.37 -6.74 -18.78
CA ARG A 278 -16.73 -7.23 -17.55
C ARG A 278 -17.29 -8.57 -17.10
N HIS A 279 -18.60 -8.81 -17.23
CA HIS A 279 -19.21 -10.10 -16.89
C HIS A 279 -18.60 -11.24 -17.74
N LEU A 280 -18.47 -11.03 -19.05
CA LEU A 280 -17.84 -11.99 -19.96
C LEU A 280 -16.36 -12.23 -19.62
N LEU A 281 -15.58 -11.19 -19.31
CA LEU A 281 -14.18 -11.35 -18.90
C LEU A 281 -14.05 -12.19 -17.61
N ALA A 282 -14.94 -11.97 -16.64
CA ALA A 282 -14.86 -12.63 -15.33
C ALA A 282 -15.33 -14.09 -15.35
N HIS A 283 -16.25 -14.46 -16.26
CA HIS A 283 -16.95 -15.75 -16.19
C HIS A 283 -16.98 -16.55 -17.49
N ARG A 284 -16.61 -15.95 -18.62
CA ARG A 284 -16.68 -16.60 -19.94
C ARG A 284 -15.41 -16.38 -20.78
N GLU A 285 -14.29 -16.06 -20.14
CA GLU A 285 -13.00 -15.79 -20.83
C GLU A 285 -13.07 -14.68 -21.89
N GLY A 286 -14.07 -13.81 -21.79
CA GLY A 286 -14.38 -12.78 -22.77
C GLY A 286 -15.13 -13.30 -24.01
N ILE A 287 -15.61 -14.53 -24.03
CA ILE A 287 -16.40 -15.09 -25.14
C ILE A 287 -17.85 -14.61 -25.05
N VAL A 288 -18.32 -14.01 -26.14
CA VAL A 288 -19.65 -13.44 -26.28
C VAL A 288 -20.72 -14.53 -26.35
N ASP A 289 -21.78 -14.34 -25.58
CA ASP A 289 -22.95 -15.21 -25.51
C ASP A 289 -24.25 -14.48 -25.90
N VAL A 290 -25.34 -15.23 -26.01
CA VAL A 290 -26.67 -14.68 -26.32
C VAL A 290 -27.13 -13.67 -25.25
N ASP A 291 -26.79 -13.93 -23.98
CA ASP A 291 -27.15 -13.07 -22.86
C ASP A 291 -26.49 -11.69 -22.96
N TYR A 292 -25.23 -11.62 -23.37
CA TYR A 292 -24.52 -10.37 -23.65
C TYR A 292 -25.20 -9.58 -24.76
N ILE A 293 -25.50 -10.22 -25.89
CA ILE A 293 -26.11 -9.53 -27.05
C ILE A 293 -27.48 -8.98 -26.67
N SER A 294 -28.31 -9.79 -26.01
CA SER A 294 -29.66 -9.39 -25.62
C SER A 294 -29.67 -8.25 -24.60
N ARG A 295 -28.75 -8.24 -23.64
CA ARG A 295 -28.69 -7.23 -22.56
C ARG A 295 -27.94 -5.95 -22.96
N SER A 296 -26.88 -6.06 -23.75
CA SER A 296 -26.04 -4.92 -24.13
C SER A 296 -26.47 -4.24 -25.42
N GLY A 297 -27.21 -4.95 -26.27
CA GLY A 297 -27.54 -4.49 -27.62
C GLY A 297 -26.30 -4.16 -28.46
N ASP A 298 -25.14 -4.73 -28.17
CA ASP A 298 -23.89 -4.42 -28.86
C ASP A 298 -23.89 -5.02 -30.28
N PRO A 299 -23.89 -4.19 -31.34
CA PRO A 299 -23.87 -4.69 -32.71
C PRO A 299 -22.47 -5.12 -33.17
N THR A 300 -21.44 -4.86 -32.36
CA THR A 300 -20.02 -5.04 -32.74
C THR A 300 -19.58 -6.50 -32.73
N TYR A 301 -20.19 -7.31 -31.85
CA TYR A 301 -19.79 -8.69 -31.64
C TYR A 301 -20.93 -9.66 -31.95
N ARG A 302 -20.55 -10.85 -32.41
CA ARG A 302 -21.43 -12.00 -32.60
C ARG A 302 -21.16 -13.05 -31.53
N GLU A 303 -22.13 -13.91 -31.28
CA GLU A 303 -21.98 -15.06 -30.39
C GLU A 303 -20.75 -15.90 -30.78
N GLY A 304 -19.98 -16.32 -29.77
CA GLY A 304 -18.75 -17.09 -29.95
C GLY A 304 -17.50 -16.26 -30.25
N GLN A 305 -17.61 -14.95 -30.53
CA GLN A 305 -16.44 -14.08 -30.65
C GLN A 305 -15.85 -13.74 -29.28
N ARG A 306 -14.53 -13.53 -29.23
CA ARG A 306 -13.89 -12.97 -28.03
C ARG A 306 -13.90 -11.44 -28.09
N LEU A 307 -14.23 -10.81 -26.97
CA LEU A 307 -14.10 -9.38 -26.76
C LEU A 307 -12.65 -8.91 -26.94
N VAL A 308 -12.51 -7.68 -27.41
CA VAL A 308 -11.24 -6.95 -27.48
C VAL A 308 -11.40 -5.64 -26.71
N ILE A 309 -10.79 -5.56 -25.53
CA ILE A 309 -10.89 -4.37 -24.68
C ILE A 309 -9.76 -3.40 -25.01
N ARG A 310 -10.12 -2.29 -25.64
CA ARG A 310 -9.20 -1.19 -25.95
C ARG A 310 -9.09 -0.24 -24.76
N GLU A 311 -7.96 0.46 -24.68
CA GLU A 311 -7.72 1.54 -23.71
C GLU A 311 -8.87 2.56 -23.66
N SER A 312 -9.41 2.94 -24.82
CA SER A 312 -10.53 3.89 -24.91
C SER A 312 -11.78 3.42 -24.17
N VAL A 313 -12.07 2.12 -24.15
CA VAL A 313 -13.21 1.54 -23.43
C VAL A 313 -13.00 1.67 -21.93
N VAL A 314 -11.79 1.41 -21.44
CA VAL A 314 -11.46 1.55 -20.00
C VAL A 314 -11.50 3.01 -19.56
N ARG A 315 -10.96 3.94 -20.38
CA ARG A 315 -11.06 5.38 -20.11
C ARG A 315 -12.50 5.87 -20.10
N LYS A 316 -13.34 5.33 -20.99
CA LYS A 316 -14.76 5.63 -21.00
C LYS A 316 -15.48 5.10 -19.77
N ALA A 317 -15.15 3.88 -19.33
CA ALA A 317 -15.65 3.30 -18.09
C ALA A 317 -15.31 4.18 -16.89
N LEU A 318 -14.04 4.63 -16.78
CA LEU A 318 -13.58 5.57 -15.74
C LEU A 318 -14.42 6.85 -15.74
N GLN A 319 -14.60 7.48 -16.91
CA GLN A 319 -15.38 8.71 -17.04
C GLN A 319 -16.83 8.53 -16.57
N LEU A 320 -17.51 7.48 -17.03
CA LEU A 320 -18.92 7.24 -16.74
C LEU A 320 -19.15 6.87 -15.27
N VAL A 321 -18.28 6.02 -14.71
CA VAL A 321 -18.33 5.61 -13.30
C VAL A 321 -18.02 6.79 -12.37
N GLU A 322 -17.05 7.63 -12.71
CA GLU A 322 -16.75 8.84 -11.93
C GLU A 322 -17.93 9.83 -11.97
N LYS A 323 -18.49 10.11 -13.15
CA LYS A 323 -19.67 10.97 -13.28
C LYS A 323 -20.85 10.45 -12.45
N LEU A 324 -21.15 9.16 -12.53
CA LEU A 324 -22.21 8.52 -11.75
C LEU A 324 -21.92 8.59 -10.24
N SER A 325 -20.67 8.37 -9.84
CA SER A 325 -20.28 8.39 -8.43
C SER A 325 -20.47 9.75 -7.77
N VAL A 326 -20.19 10.85 -8.50
CA VAL A 326 -20.43 12.22 -8.03
C VAL A 326 -21.91 12.46 -7.79
N GLY A 327 -22.76 12.03 -8.74
CA GLY A 327 -24.22 12.11 -8.60
C GLY A 327 -24.75 11.32 -7.41
N MET A 328 -24.29 10.07 -7.27
CA MET A 328 -24.67 9.18 -6.17
C MET A 328 -24.25 9.73 -4.80
N ALA A 329 -23.06 10.30 -4.68
CA ALA A 329 -22.60 10.91 -3.43
C ALA A 329 -23.47 12.13 -3.05
N ALA A 330 -23.86 12.95 -4.04
CA ALA A 330 -24.74 14.10 -3.82
C ALA A 330 -26.16 13.70 -3.37
N ASP A 331 -26.64 12.51 -3.73
CA ASP A 331 -27.94 12.01 -3.30
C ASP A 331 -27.96 11.58 -1.82
N VAL A 332 -26.80 11.20 -1.27
CA VAL A 332 -26.65 10.75 0.11
C VAL A 332 -26.40 11.93 1.07
N ALA A 333 -25.80 13.02 0.58
CA ALA A 333 -25.60 14.22 1.37
C ALA A 333 -26.95 14.81 1.83
N PRO A 334 -27.07 15.27 3.09
CA PRO A 334 -28.29 15.91 3.56
C PRO A 334 -28.59 17.11 2.65
N SER A 335 -29.82 17.17 2.14
CA SER A 335 -30.32 18.37 1.47
C SER A 335 -30.40 19.47 2.54
N ASP A 336 -29.54 20.49 2.43
CA ASP A 336 -29.60 21.70 3.27
C ASP A 336 -30.99 22.35 3.27
#